data_AF-A0A357F149-F1
#
_entry.id   AF-A0A357F149-F1
#
_cell.length_a   1.000
_cell.length_b   1.000
_cell.length_c   1.000
_cell.angle_alpha   90.00
_cell.angle_beta   90.00
_cell.angle_gamma   90.00
#
_symmetry.space_group_name_H-M   'P 1'
#
loop_
_entity.id
_entity.type
_entity.pdbx_description
1 polymer ?
#
loop_
_entity_poly.entity_id
_entity_poly.type
_entity_poly.pdbx_seq_one_letter_code
_entity_poly.pdbx_strand_id
1 'polypeptide(L)' 'GEGVNRVTSSNDPTAHAEVVAIRAACTALNSFQLEGCVIYSTCEPCPMCL' A
#
# COMPACT_ATOMS: atom_id res chain seq x y z
N GLY A 1 3.87 -6.81 3.45
CA GLY A 1 3.48 -5.68 4.31
C GLY A 1 1.97 -5.66 4.42
N GLU A 2 1.43 -5.08 5.48
CA GLU A 2 -0.02 -4.91 5.68
C GLU A 2 -0.37 -3.42 5.72
N GLY A 3 -1.59 -3.07 5.29
CA GLY A 3 -2.04 -1.69 5.22
C GLY A 3 -3.56 -1.58 5.34
N VAL A 4 -4.00 -0.49 5.97
CA VAL A 4 -5.40 -0.07 6.02
C VAL A 4 -5.46 1.38 5.52
N ASN A 5 -6.61 1.79 4.98
CA ASN A 5 -6.79 3.18 4.58
C ASN A 5 -6.63 4.08 5.82
N ARG A 6 -5.75 5.07 5.71
CA ARG A 6 -5.42 6.02 6.80
C ARG A 6 -5.56 7.47 6.38
N VAL A 7 -6.17 7.75 5.22
CA VAL A 7 -6.20 9.08 4.58
C VAL A 7 -6.51 10.21 5.57
N THR A 8 -7.60 10.08 6.32
CA THR A 8 -8.05 11.10 7.28
C THR A 8 -7.22 11.11 8.57
N SER A 9 -6.80 9.94 9.05
CA SER A 9 -6.03 9.83 10.30
C SER A 9 -4.58 10.34 10.15
N SER A 10 -3.99 10.24 8.96
CA SER A 10 -2.63 10.69 8.68
C SER A 10 -2.57 11.99 7.88
N ASN A 11 -3.72 12.57 7.50
CA ASN A 11 -3.82 13.71 6.58
C ASN A 11 -2.96 13.51 5.31
N ASP A 12 -2.93 12.28 4.79
CA ASP A 12 -2.22 11.93 3.57
C ASP A 12 -3.23 11.37 2.56
N PRO A 13 -3.60 12.13 1.51
CA PRO A 13 -4.57 11.68 0.51
C PRO A 13 -4.09 10.43 -0.26
N THR A 14 -2.81 10.08 -0.19
CA THR A 14 -2.25 8.87 -0.82
C THR A 14 -2.27 7.64 0.08
N ALA A 15 -2.64 7.77 1.36
CA ALA A 15 -2.61 6.68 2.34
C ALA A 15 -3.78 5.68 2.18
N HIS A 16 -4.01 5.22 0.96
CA HIS A 16 -4.87 4.10 0.62
C HIS A 16 -4.28 2.78 1.18
N ALA A 17 -5.12 1.77 1.40
CA ALA A 17 -4.69 0.52 2.04
C ALA A 17 -3.55 -0.16 1.25
N GLU A 18 -3.67 -0.16 -0.07
CA GLU A 18 -2.71 -0.69 -1.03
C GLU A 18 -1.38 0.04 -0.93
N VAL A 19 -1.41 1.37 -0.95
CA VAL A 19 -0.20 2.21 -0.85
C VAL A 19 0.49 2.02 0.50
N VAL A 20 -0.27 1.97 1.60
CA VAL A 20 0.28 1.73 2.94
C VAL A 20 0.91 0.34 3.03
N ALA A 21 0.25 -0.69 2.48
CA ALA A 21 0.78 -2.06 2.47
C ALA A 21 2.07 -2.18 1.64
N ILE A 22 2.11 -1.53 0.46
CA ILE A 22 3.30 -1.45 -0.40
C ILE A 22 4.44 -0.74 0.33
N ARG A 23 4.20 0.45 0.88
CA ARG A 23 5.21 1.19 1.65
C ARG A 23 5.79 0.34 2.78
N ALA A 24 4.93 -0.33 3.56
CA ALA A 24 5.34 -1.22 4.63
C ALA A 24 6.16 -2.42 4.13
N ALA A 25 5.77 -3.04 3.00
CA ALA A 25 6.50 -4.15 2.40
C ALA A 25 7.89 -3.71 1.89
N CYS A 26 7.96 -2.59 1.18
CA CYS A 26 9.21 -2.02 0.67
C CYS A 26 10.18 -1.70 1.80
N THR A 27 9.71 -1.10 2.90
CA THR A 27 10.53 -0.85 4.09
C THR A 27 11.04 -2.15 4.72
N ALA A 28 10.18 -3.17 4.86
CA ALA A 28 10.58 -4.46 5.44
C ALA A 28 11.62 -5.21 4.60
N LEU A 29 11.53 -5.11 3.28
CA LEU A 29 12.45 -5.75 2.33
C LEU A 29 13.68 -4.90 2.01
N ASN A 30 13.75 -3.67 2.53
CA ASN A 30 14.74 -2.66 2.16
C ASN A 30 14.93 -2.54 0.63
N SER A 31 13.81 -2.55 -0.09
CA SER A 31 13.75 -2.54 -1.55
C SER A 31 12.58 -1.67 -1.99
N PHE A 32 12.67 -1.08 -3.17
CA PHE A 32 11.55 -0.36 -3.80
C PHE A 32 10.75 -1.25 -4.76
N GLN A 33 11.17 -2.50 -4.96
CA GLN A 33 10.50 -3.49 -5.80
C GLN A 33 9.94 -4.63 -4.96
N LEU A 34 8.75 -5.11 -5.35
CA LEU A 34 8.04 -6.23 -4.74
C LEU A 34 7.95 -7.42 -5.70
N GLU A 35 9.06 -7.74 -6.35
CA GLU A 35 9.13 -8.89 -7.28
C GLU A 35 8.81 -10.20 -6.53
N GLY A 36 8.01 -11.06 -7.17
CA GLY A 36 7.53 -12.31 -6.57
C GLY A 36 6.46 -12.14 -5.48
N CYS A 37 6.06 -10.91 -5.14
CA CYS A 37 4.96 -10.65 -4.20
C CYS A 37 3.61 -10.61 -4.93
N VAL A 38 2.54 -10.92 -4.20
CA VAL A 38 1.16 -10.76 -4.65
C VAL A 38 0.45 -9.82 -3.68
N ILE A 39 -0.28 -8.84 -4.22
CA ILE A 39 -1.11 -7.93 -3.41
C ILE A 39 -2.55 -8.44 -3.35
N TYR A 40 -3.10 -8.48 -2.14
CA TYR A 40 -4.51 -8.78 -1.90
C TYR A 40 -5.17 -7.53 -1.33
N SER A 41 -6.29 -7.12 -1.91
CA SER A 41 -7.09 -5.98 -1.47
C SER A 41 -8.54 -6.40 -1.32
N THR A 42 -9.24 -5.80 -0.35
CA THR A 42 -10.68 -6.05 -0.13
C THR A 42 -11.56 -5.40 -1.19
N CYS A 43 -11.05 -4.37 -1.88
CA CYS A 43 -11.71 -3.67 -2.98
C CYS A 43 -10.80 -3.62 -4.20
N GLU A 44 -11.38 -3.44 -5.39
CA GLU A 44 -10.63 -3.13 -6.60
C GLU A 44 -9.81 -1.83 -6.39
N PRO A 45 -8.50 -1.84 -6.72
CA PRO A 45 -7.65 -0.66 -6.59
C PRO A 45 -8.13 0.52 -7.46
N CYS A 46 -8.07 1.73 -6.92
CA CYS A 46 -8.41 2.93 -7.69
C CYS A 46 -7.30 3.32 -8.68
N PRO A 47 -7.51 4.29 -9.59
CA PRO A 47 -6.49 4.70 -10.56
C PRO A 47 -5.15 5.19 -9.97
N MET A 48 -5.13 5.59 -8.70
CA MET A 48 -3.88 5.95 -8.00
C MET A 48 -3.08 4.70 -7.59
N CYS A 49 -3.76 3.59 -7.28
CA CYS A 49 -3.17 2.37 -6.73
C CYS A 49 -2.89 1.29 -7.79
N LEU A 50 -3.40 1.49 -9.02
CA LEU A 50 -3.16 0.64 -10.19
C LEU A 50 -1.77 0.88 -10.79
#